data_AF-A0A8C3CD99-F1
#
_entry.id   AF-A0A8C3CD99-F1
#
_cell.length_a   1.000
_cell.length_b   1.000
_cell.length_c   1.000
_cell.angle_alpha   90.00
_cell.angle_beta   90.00
_cell.angle_gamma   90.00
#
_symmetry.space_group_name_H-M   'P 1'
#
loop_
_entity.id
_entity.type
_entity.pdbx_description
1 polymer ?
#
loop_
_entity_poly.entity_id
_entity_poly.type
_entity_poly.pdbx_seq_one_letter_code
_entity_poly.pdbx_strand_id
1 'polypeptide(L)'
;MAVPVAVLDCDLLLYGRGQRTLDRFRLQDVTDEYLVATYGFPRRFIRYLVELLGASLSRPTQRSRAISPETQVLAALGFYTSGSFQTRMGDAVGISQASMSRCVANVTEALVERAPRFIRFPEDEAAVQGLKEDFYGLAGMPGVLGVVDCTHVAIKAPNAEDLSYVNRKGLHSLNCLMVCDARGVLLSAETHWPGSLPDCAVLQRAALASQFENALHKDGWLLGDSSFFLRTWLMTPLHIPETPAEYRYNMAHSATHNVIERTFRTIRSRFRCLDGSKGTLQYSPEKSSHIILACCVLHNISLEHGLDVWSSPATGHVEQPEEEYEQMESMDSEACRIRQELLLTHFS
;
A
#
# COMPACT_ATOMS: atom_id res chain seq x y z
N MET A 1 -14.91 36.54 -36.34
CA MET A 1 -14.98 35.18 -35.75
C MET A 1 -14.19 35.19 -34.46
N ALA A 2 -14.88 35.15 -33.32
CA ALA A 2 -14.30 34.99 -32.00
C ALA A 2 -15.39 34.36 -31.12
N VAL A 3 -15.11 33.18 -30.58
CA VAL A 3 -15.94 32.50 -29.59
C VAL A 3 -15.58 33.07 -28.21
N PRO A 4 -16.53 33.55 -27.39
CA PRO A 4 -16.21 33.92 -26.02
C PRO A 4 -16.31 32.71 -25.09
N VAL A 5 -15.20 32.42 -24.44
CA VAL A 5 -15.10 31.65 -23.21
C VAL A 5 -15.61 32.53 -22.06
N ALA A 6 -16.71 32.13 -21.41
CA ALA A 6 -17.09 32.56 -20.08
C ALA A 6 -18.22 31.65 -19.53
N VAL A 7 -17.85 30.46 -19.07
CA VAL A 7 -18.64 29.69 -18.10
C VAL A 7 -17.73 29.47 -16.90
N LEU A 8 -17.67 30.46 -16.03
CA LEU A 8 -17.19 30.38 -14.65
C LEU A 8 -17.55 31.70 -13.96
N ASP A 9 -17.99 31.60 -12.71
CA ASP A 9 -18.33 32.68 -11.77
C ASP A 9 -19.67 33.41 -11.93
N CYS A 10 -20.76 32.76 -11.50
CA CYS A 10 -21.91 33.49 -10.92
C CYS A 10 -22.64 32.81 -9.73
N ASP A 11 -22.27 31.60 -9.29
CA ASP A 11 -23.03 30.93 -8.19
C ASP A 11 -22.35 30.98 -6.80
N LEU A 12 -21.18 31.58 -6.67
CA LEU A 12 -20.39 31.54 -5.42
C LEU A 12 -20.50 32.79 -4.53
N LEU A 13 -21.28 33.82 -4.90
CA LEU A 13 -21.29 35.11 -4.18
C LEU A 13 -22.63 35.63 -3.65
N LEU A 14 -23.73 34.86 -3.68
CA LEU A 14 -25.05 35.37 -3.28
C LEU A 14 -25.81 34.65 -2.16
N TYR A 15 -25.18 33.77 -1.37
CA TYR A 15 -25.90 33.16 -0.24
C TYR A 15 -25.16 33.26 1.08
N GLY A 16 -25.65 34.19 1.91
CA GLY A 16 -25.27 34.38 3.30
C GLY A 16 -25.57 33.18 4.20
N ARG A 17 -25.17 33.30 5.47
CA ARG A 17 -25.34 32.33 6.55
C ARG A 17 -26.79 31.86 6.70
N GLY A 18 -27.16 30.85 5.92
CA GLY A 18 -28.45 30.16 5.91
C GLY A 18 -28.20 28.69 5.64
N GLN A 19 -29.01 27.83 6.25
CA GLN A 19 -28.89 26.37 6.28
C GLN A 19 -28.54 25.76 4.91
N ARG A 20 -27.26 25.38 4.72
CA ARG A 20 -26.88 24.41 3.68
C ARG A 20 -27.31 23.01 4.13
N THR A 21 -28.58 22.67 3.94
CA THR A 21 -28.91 21.27 3.65
C THR A 21 -28.58 21.04 2.19
N LEU A 22 -27.32 20.70 1.90
CA LEU A 22 -26.97 20.14 0.62
C LEU A 22 -27.75 18.84 0.46
N ASP A 23 -28.45 18.65 -0.66
CA ASP A 23 -29.00 17.35 -1.00
C ASP A 23 -27.84 16.35 -0.99
N ARG A 24 -28.00 15.28 -0.20
CA ARG A 24 -26.92 14.31 -0.02
C ARG A 24 -26.63 13.66 -1.35
N PHE A 25 -25.35 13.67 -1.74
CA PHE A 25 -24.83 12.99 -2.91
C PHE A 25 -25.37 11.55 -2.98
N ARG A 26 -26.01 11.19 -4.10
CA ARG A 26 -26.49 9.83 -4.36
C ARG A 26 -25.63 9.19 -5.44
N LEU A 27 -25.11 8.00 -5.15
CA LEU A 27 -24.29 7.24 -6.11
C LEU A 27 -24.97 6.93 -7.44
N GLN A 28 -26.31 6.91 -7.47
CA GLN A 28 -27.10 6.64 -8.66
C GLN A 28 -27.16 7.83 -9.63
N ASP A 29 -26.96 9.04 -9.12
CA ASP A 29 -27.20 10.29 -9.84
C ASP A 29 -25.95 10.77 -10.61
N VAL A 30 -24.81 10.05 -10.52
CA VAL A 30 -23.52 10.40 -11.16
C VAL A 30 -22.96 9.29 -12.04
N THR A 31 -22.16 9.62 -13.05
CA THR A 31 -21.55 8.61 -13.94
C THR A 31 -20.35 7.91 -13.31
N ASP A 32 -19.96 6.75 -13.85
CA ASP A 32 -18.77 6.02 -13.39
C ASP A 32 -17.48 6.79 -13.66
N GLU A 33 -17.41 7.57 -14.75
CA GLU A 33 -16.26 8.43 -15.05
C GLU A 33 -16.05 9.48 -13.96
N TYR A 34 -17.15 10.11 -13.48
CA TYR A 34 -17.09 11.05 -12.36
C TYR A 34 -16.63 10.36 -11.07
N LEU A 35 -17.14 9.15 -10.79
CA LEU A 35 -16.78 8.40 -9.59
C LEU A 35 -15.31 7.98 -9.59
N VAL A 36 -14.79 7.52 -10.73
CA VAL A 36 -13.38 7.17 -10.89
C VAL A 36 -12.50 8.41 -10.77
N ALA A 37 -12.87 9.53 -11.40
CA ALA A 37 -12.09 10.76 -11.33
C ALA A 37 -12.06 11.37 -9.92
N THR A 38 -13.16 11.28 -9.16
CA THR A 38 -13.31 11.93 -7.86
C THR A 38 -12.90 11.03 -6.69
N TYR A 39 -13.31 9.76 -6.73
CA TYR A 39 -13.15 8.79 -5.64
C TYR A 39 -12.20 7.64 -5.99
N GLY A 40 -11.69 7.58 -7.21
CA GLY A 40 -10.72 6.57 -7.68
C GLY A 40 -11.32 5.21 -8.06
N PHE A 41 -12.63 5.00 -7.87
CA PHE A 41 -13.25 3.69 -8.06
C PHE A 41 -14.63 3.77 -8.75
N PRO A 42 -15.00 2.76 -9.55
CA PRO A 42 -16.30 2.70 -10.21
C PRO A 42 -17.42 2.35 -9.21
N ARG A 43 -18.68 2.64 -9.57
CA ARG A 43 -19.85 2.41 -8.72
C ARG A 43 -19.95 0.99 -8.19
N ARG A 44 -19.66 -0.02 -9.03
CA ARG A 44 -19.72 -1.44 -8.63
C ARG A 44 -18.84 -1.73 -7.41
N PHE A 45 -17.65 -1.16 -7.39
CA PHE A 45 -16.67 -1.36 -6.31
C PHE A 45 -17.10 -0.60 -5.05
N ILE A 46 -17.58 0.63 -5.21
CA ILE A 46 -18.08 1.43 -4.09
C ILE A 46 -19.27 0.74 -3.42
N ARG A 47 -20.21 0.18 -4.19
CA ARG A 47 -21.34 -0.59 -3.65
C ARG A 47 -20.88 -1.82 -2.88
N TYR A 48 -19.93 -2.58 -3.43
CA TYR A 48 -19.33 -3.71 -2.72
C TYR A 48 -18.74 -3.28 -1.36
N LEU A 49 -18.00 -2.17 -1.30
CA LEU A 49 -17.47 -1.66 -0.03
C LEU A 49 -18.56 -1.25 0.95
N VAL A 50 -19.64 -0.64 0.46
CA VAL A 50 -20.79 -0.26 1.29
C VAL A 50 -21.47 -1.49 1.89
N GLU A 51 -21.60 -2.57 1.13
CA GLU A 51 -22.15 -3.84 1.62
C GLU A 51 -21.19 -4.51 2.62
N LEU A 52 -19.90 -4.57 2.29
CA LEU A 52 -18.86 -5.19 3.13
C LEU A 52 -18.71 -4.51 4.49
N LEU A 53 -18.79 -3.17 4.52
CA LEU A 53 -18.58 -2.35 5.71
C LEU A 53 -19.89 -1.92 6.38
N GLY A 54 -21.04 -2.18 5.74
CA GLY A 54 -22.34 -1.64 6.13
C GLY A 54 -22.72 -1.93 7.59
N ALA A 55 -22.47 -3.15 8.07
CA ALA A 55 -22.76 -3.53 9.45
C ALA A 55 -21.92 -2.74 10.47
N SER A 56 -20.63 -2.51 10.19
CA SER A 56 -19.71 -1.76 11.06
C SER A 56 -20.00 -0.24 11.03
N LEU A 57 -20.46 0.28 9.88
CA LEU A 57 -20.70 1.72 9.69
C LEU A 57 -22.12 2.17 10.08
N SER A 58 -23.07 1.24 10.13
CA SER A 58 -24.46 1.53 10.50
C SER A 58 -24.57 1.81 11.99
N ARG A 59 -25.21 2.93 12.34
CA ARG A 59 -25.45 3.29 13.74
C ARG A 59 -26.91 3.00 14.11
N PRO A 60 -27.19 2.25 15.19
CA PRO A 60 -28.54 2.09 15.70
C PRO A 60 -28.95 3.40 16.39
N THR A 61 -29.44 4.36 15.61
CA THR A 61 -29.86 5.66 16.14
C THR A 61 -31.20 6.08 15.56
N GLN A 62 -32.09 6.53 16.44
CA GLN A 62 -33.38 7.15 16.09
C GLN A 62 -33.24 8.65 15.78
N ARG A 63 -32.00 9.18 15.74
CA ARG A 63 -31.76 10.58 15.35
C ARG A 63 -32.10 10.77 13.88
N SER A 64 -32.85 11.82 13.57
CA SER A 64 -33.09 12.21 12.19
C SER A 64 -31.74 12.52 11.52
N ARG A 65 -31.48 11.89 10.36
CA ARG A 65 -30.34 12.17 9.47
C ARG A 65 -28.96 11.67 9.92
N ALA A 66 -28.83 10.45 10.42
CA ALA A 66 -27.52 9.77 10.50
C ALA A 66 -26.81 9.77 9.13
N ILE A 67 -25.47 9.85 9.11
CA ILE A 67 -24.68 9.71 7.88
C ILE A 67 -24.73 8.24 7.46
N SER A 68 -25.16 7.98 6.23
CA SER A 68 -25.27 6.59 5.74
C SER A 68 -23.90 5.95 5.56
N PRO A 69 -23.79 4.61 5.60
CA PRO A 69 -22.57 3.90 5.24
C PRO A 69 -22.03 4.33 3.86
N GLU A 70 -22.93 4.55 2.90
CA GLU A 70 -22.62 5.07 1.57
C GLU A 70 -21.83 6.39 1.62
N THR A 71 -22.37 7.39 2.33
CA THR A 71 -21.70 8.69 2.48
C THR A 71 -20.38 8.58 3.24
N GLN A 72 -20.29 7.70 4.25
CA GLN A 72 -19.05 7.46 4.99
C GLN A 72 -17.95 6.87 4.09
N VAL A 73 -18.29 5.87 3.25
CA VAL A 73 -17.37 5.25 2.30
C VAL A 73 -16.88 6.26 1.26
N LEU A 74 -17.78 7.04 0.66
CA LEU A 74 -17.39 8.07 -0.32
C LEU A 74 -16.45 9.12 0.29
N ALA A 75 -16.75 9.58 1.51
CA ALA A 75 -15.88 10.48 2.25
C ALA A 75 -14.49 9.89 2.46
N ALA A 76 -14.40 8.64 2.92
CA ALA A 76 -13.12 7.97 3.14
C ALA A 76 -12.32 7.76 1.84
N LEU A 77 -12.96 7.25 0.79
CA LEU A 77 -12.32 7.05 -0.52
C LEU A 77 -11.78 8.36 -1.08
N GLY A 78 -12.58 9.42 -1.06
CA GLY A 78 -12.14 10.73 -1.51
C GLY A 78 -10.94 11.25 -0.71
N PHE A 79 -10.89 11.01 0.60
CA PHE A 79 -9.70 11.34 1.40
C PHE A 79 -8.47 10.52 0.96
N TYR A 80 -8.61 9.21 0.78
CA TYR A 80 -7.49 8.35 0.40
C TYR A 80 -6.92 8.70 -0.98
N THR A 81 -7.78 9.01 -1.96
CA THR A 81 -7.37 9.23 -3.36
C THR A 81 -6.97 10.67 -3.69
N SER A 82 -7.48 11.67 -2.96
CA SER A 82 -7.21 13.09 -3.25
C SER A 82 -5.91 13.63 -2.65
N GLY A 83 -5.30 12.94 -1.69
CA GLY A 83 -3.97 13.31 -1.19
C GLY A 83 -3.95 14.40 -0.12
N SER A 84 -4.88 14.34 0.84
CA SER A 84 -4.79 14.89 2.22
C SER A 84 -5.62 16.11 2.62
N PHE A 85 -6.32 16.80 1.71
CA PHE A 85 -7.22 17.91 2.11
C PHE A 85 -8.68 17.47 2.25
N GLN A 86 -9.04 17.03 3.47
CA GLN A 86 -10.41 16.64 3.85
C GLN A 86 -11.48 17.71 3.50
N THR A 87 -11.10 18.99 3.49
CA THR A 87 -12.01 20.12 3.28
C THR A 87 -12.70 20.11 1.92
N ARG A 88 -11.95 19.87 0.82
CA ARG A 88 -12.53 19.83 -0.53
C ARG A 88 -13.53 18.68 -0.71
N MET A 89 -13.26 17.54 -0.08
CA MET A 89 -14.17 16.39 -0.13
C MET A 89 -15.41 16.56 0.76
N GLY A 90 -15.27 17.22 1.91
CA GLY A 90 -16.40 17.54 2.78
C GLY A 90 -17.45 18.41 2.07
N ASP A 91 -17.00 19.38 1.27
CA ASP A 91 -17.89 20.22 0.46
C ASP A 91 -18.58 19.43 -0.67
N ALA A 92 -17.86 18.53 -1.35
CA ALA A 92 -18.41 17.69 -2.41
C ALA A 92 -19.46 16.68 -1.90
N VAL A 93 -19.25 16.13 -0.70
CA VAL A 93 -20.15 15.16 -0.06
C VAL A 93 -21.26 15.84 0.76
N GLY A 94 -21.09 17.12 1.07
CA GLY A 94 -22.03 17.94 1.84
C GLY A 94 -22.02 17.68 3.35
N ILE A 95 -20.85 17.42 3.93
CA ILE A 95 -20.66 17.15 5.36
C ILE A 95 -19.64 18.09 6.00
N SER A 96 -19.80 18.40 7.29
CA SER A 96 -18.84 19.21 8.03
C SER A 96 -17.47 18.51 8.16
N GLN A 97 -16.38 19.28 8.32
CA GLN A 97 -15.04 18.73 8.50
C GLN A 97 -14.97 17.73 9.68
N ALA A 98 -15.61 18.04 10.80
CA ALA A 98 -15.66 17.11 11.94
C ALA A 98 -16.36 15.79 11.59
N SER A 99 -17.39 15.83 10.73
CA SER A 99 -18.06 14.63 10.24
C SER A 99 -17.19 13.86 9.25
N MET A 100 -16.51 14.56 8.35
CA MET A 100 -15.52 13.97 7.43
C MET A 100 -14.44 13.19 8.18
N SER A 101 -13.83 13.81 9.19
CA SER A 101 -12.80 13.16 10.03
C SER A 101 -13.31 11.89 10.71
N ARG A 102 -14.55 11.90 11.22
CA ARG A 102 -15.20 10.70 11.80
C ARG A 102 -15.50 9.64 10.74
N CYS A 103 -15.91 10.01 9.54
CA CYS A 103 -16.16 9.06 8.46
C CYS A 103 -14.86 8.33 8.08
N VAL A 104 -13.77 9.09 7.88
CA VAL A 104 -12.44 8.51 7.58
C VAL A 104 -12.01 7.56 8.69
N ALA A 105 -12.16 7.96 9.98
CA ALA A 105 -11.81 7.10 11.10
C ALA A 105 -12.60 5.78 11.11
N ASN A 106 -13.95 5.86 11.07
CA ASN A 106 -14.80 4.67 11.15
C ASN A 106 -14.55 3.70 9.96
N VAL A 107 -14.36 4.24 8.75
CA VAL A 107 -14.08 3.40 7.57
C VAL A 107 -12.68 2.79 7.64
N THR A 108 -11.68 3.55 8.10
CA THR A 108 -10.33 3.04 8.31
C THR A 108 -10.35 1.87 9.30
N GLU A 109 -10.99 2.04 10.46
CA GLU A 109 -11.12 0.99 11.48
C GLU A 109 -11.83 -0.25 10.92
N ALA A 110 -12.96 -0.07 10.23
CA ALA A 110 -13.71 -1.18 9.64
C ALA A 110 -12.92 -1.95 8.55
N LEU A 111 -12.04 -1.27 7.81
CA LEU A 111 -11.13 -1.90 6.84
C LEU A 111 -9.99 -2.64 7.54
N VAL A 112 -9.39 -2.04 8.57
CA VAL A 112 -8.33 -2.66 9.38
C VAL A 112 -8.82 -3.94 10.05
N GLU A 113 -10.03 -3.94 10.62
CA GLU A 113 -10.66 -5.14 11.19
C GLU A 113 -10.78 -6.30 10.18
N ARG A 114 -10.85 -5.98 8.89
CA ARG A 114 -10.94 -6.97 7.80
C ARG A 114 -9.59 -7.29 7.17
N ALA A 115 -8.49 -6.68 7.62
CA ALA A 115 -7.17 -6.92 7.06
C ALA A 115 -6.78 -8.42 7.02
N PRO A 116 -7.01 -9.23 8.08
CA PRO A 116 -6.67 -10.66 8.05
C PRO A 116 -7.43 -11.47 6.98
N ARG A 117 -8.56 -10.97 6.48
CA ARG A 117 -9.32 -11.61 5.40
C ARG A 117 -8.67 -11.38 4.04
N PHE A 118 -8.10 -10.19 3.81
CA PHE A 118 -7.63 -9.74 2.50
C PHE A 118 -6.10 -9.75 2.36
N ILE A 119 -5.37 -9.70 3.47
CA ILE A 119 -3.90 -9.74 3.51
C ILE A 119 -3.52 -10.95 4.37
N ARG A 120 -3.17 -12.04 3.71
CA ARG A 120 -2.75 -13.28 4.38
C ARG A 120 -1.80 -14.06 3.49
N PHE A 121 -0.86 -14.73 4.11
CA PHE A 121 -0.01 -15.71 3.44
C PHE A 121 -0.84 -16.97 3.13
N PRO A 122 -0.66 -17.63 1.97
CA PRO A 122 -1.31 -18.90 1.72
C PRO A 122 -0.74 -20.01 2.60
N GLU A 123 -1.65 -20.79 3.21
CA GLU A 123 -1.31 -21.98 4.02
C GLU A 123 -1.45 -23.28 3.23
N ASP A 124 -2.23 -23.27 2.14
CA ASP A 124 -2.49 -24.43 1.30
C ASP A 124 -1.29 -24.74 0.38
N GLU A 125 -0.90 -26.01 0.30
CA GLU A 125 0.25 -26.45 -0.49
C GLU A 125 0.09 -26.13 -1.99
N ALA A 126 -1.12 -26.24 -2.54
CA ALA A 126 -1.37 -25.94 -3.96
C ALA A 126 -1.28 -24.43 -4.22
N ALA A 127 -1.77 -23.60 -3.30
CA ALA A 127 -1.60 -22.15 -3.39
C ALA A 127 -0.13 -21.72 -3.27
N VAL A 128 0.63 -22.35 -2.36
CA VAL A 128 2.07 -22.14 -2.20
C VAL A 128 2.83 -22.56 -3.45
N GLN A 129 2.47 -23.68 -4.06
CA GLN A 129 3.06 -24.14 -5.31
C GLN A 129 2.74 -23.18 -6.47
N GLY A 130 1.51 -22.66 -6.55
CA GLY A 130 1.12 -21.64 -7.52
C GLY A 130 1.97 -20.37 -7.43
N LEU A 131 2.31 -19.91 -6.22
CA LEU A 131 3.23 -18.78 -6.04
C LEU A 131 4.60 -19.03 -6.68
N LYS A 132 5.17 -20.21 -6.45
CA LYS A 132 6.48 -20.58 -7.02
C LYS A 132 6.43 -20.60 -8.54
N GLU A 133 5.37 -21.13 -9.11
CA GLU A 133 5.16 -21.20 -10.56
C GLU A 133 4.99 -19.81 -11.17
N ASP A 134 4.20 -18.94 -10.55
CA ASP A 134 3.96 -17.57 -11.02
C ASP A 134 5.26 -16.75 -11.02
N PHE A 135 6.05 -16.82 -9.94
CA PHE A 135 7.34 -16.14 -9.88
C PHE A 135 8.38 -16.75 -10.83
N TYR A 136 8.38 -18.06 -10.98
CA TYR A 136 9.25 -18.72 -11.95
C TYR A 136 8.93 -18.29 -13.37
N GLY A 137 7.64 -18.19 -13.73
CA GLY A 137 7.18 -17.70 -15.03
C GLY A 137 7.51 -16.22 -15.28
N LEU A 138 7.65 -15.41 -14.22
CA LEU A 138 7.94 -13.98 -14.33
C LEU A 138 9.38 -13.70 -14.79
N ALA A 139 10.37 -14.33 -14.16
CA ALA A 139 11.78 -14.01 -14.39
C ALA A 139 12.73 -15.22 -14.23
N GLY A 140 12.20 -16.44 -14.11
CA GLY A 140 13.00 -17.65 -14.00
C GLY A 140 13.62 -17.89 -12.61
N MET A 141 13.24 -17.12 -11.58
CA MET A 141 13.70 -17.34 -10.21
C MET A 141 12.86 -18.46 -9.55
N PRO A 142 13.46 -19.61 -9.18
CA PRO A 142 12.71 -20.71 -8.61
C PRO A 142 12.45 -20.51 -7.11
N GLY A 143 11.49 -21.26 -6.55
CA GLY A 143 11.29 -21.37 -5.11
C GLY A 143 10.76 -20.12 -4.39
N VAL A 144 10.39 -19.07 -5.13
CA VAL A 144 9.95 -17.80 -4.54
C VAL A 144 8.52 -17.91 -4.01
N LEU A 145 8.33 -17.50 -2.76
CA LEU A 145 7.03 -17.47 -2.09
C LEU A 145 6.45 -16.06 -1.97
N GLY A 146 7.28 -15.05 -2.19
CA GLY A 146 6.91 -13.65 -2.11
C GLY A 146 8.14 -12.77 -2.23
N VAL A 147 7.91 -11.51 -2.59
CA VAL A 147 8.95 -10.48 -2.57
C VAL A 147 8.68 -9.60 -1.35
N VAL A 148 9.71 -9.33 -0.55
CA VAL A 148 9.66 -8.48 0.64
C VAL A 148 10.48 -7.22 0.44
N ASP A 149 9.93 -6.10 0.90
CA ASP A 149 10.61 -4.82 0.90
C ASP A 149 9.95 -3.86 1.89
N CYS A 150 10.68 -2.82 2.24
CA CYS A 150 10.24 -1.75 3.10
C CYS A 150 9.85 -0.52 2.29
N THR A 151 8.89 0.25 2.80
CA THR A 151 8.49 1.51 2.20
C THR A 151 8.19 2.56 3.25
N HIS A 152 8.76 3.75 3.08
CA HIS A 152 8.52 4.86 3.98
C HIS A 152 7.28 5.67 3.58
N VAL A 153 6.36 5.89 4.51
CA VAL A 153 5.22 6.82 4.37
C VAL A 153 5.43 8.02 5.27
N ALA A 154 5.42 9.22 4.69
CA ALA A 154 5.67 10.46 5.42
C ALA A 154 4.50 10.80 6.35
N ILE A 155 4.82 11.11 7.60
CA ILE A 155 3.85 11.48 8.63
C ILE A 155 4.18 12.85 9.21
N LYS A 156 3.19 13.48 9.85
CA LYS A 156 3.43 14.62 10.70
C LYS A 156 4.35 14.19 11.85
N ALA A 157 5.37 15.01 12.13
CA ALA A 157 6.23 14.82 13.29
C ALA A 157 5.37 14.69 14.57
N PRO A 158 5.44 13.55 15.30
CA PRO A 158 4.70 13.39 16.54
C PRO A 158 5.18 14.38 17.61
N ASN A 159 6.49 14.62 17.63
CA ASN A 159 7.17 15.73 18.30
C ASN A 159 8.35 16.14 17.42
N ALA A 160 8.62 17.44 17.27
CA ALA A 160 9.72 17.94 16.43
C ALA A 160 11.10 17.46 16.91
N GLU A 161 11.24 17.16 18.20
CA GLU A 161 12.47 16.65 18.81
C GLU A 161 12.56 15.11 18.82
N ASP A 162 11.46 14.42 18.50
CA ASP A 162 11.45 12.95 18.49
C ASP A 162 12.06 12.43 17.18
N LEU A 163 13.31 11.98 17.29
CA LEU A 163 14.08 11.40 16.19
C LEU A 163 13.68 9.95 15.87
N SER A 164 12.82 9.31 16.67
CA SER A 164 12.44 7.90 16.48
C SER A 164 11.73 7.64 15.15
N TYR A 165 11.14 8.66 14.54
CA TYR A 165 10.46 8.53 13.25
C TYR A 165 11.28 9.12 12.09
N VAL A 166 12.46 9.66 12.35
CA VAL A 166 13.29 10.31 11.33
C VAL A 166 14.04 9.24 10.53
N ASN A 167 13.76 9.14 9.24
CA ASN A 167 14.46 8.22 8.35
C ASN A 167 15.83 8.76 7.92
N ARG A 168 16.59 7.97 7.14
CA ARG A 168 17.92 8.35 6.61
C ARG A 168 17.89 9.64 5.77
N LYS A 169 16.72 10.00 5.21
CA LYS A 169 16.49 11.23 4.42
C LYS A 169 16.10 12.44 5.29
N GLY A 170 16.12 12.30 6.61
CA GLY A 170 15.79 13.38 7.55
C GLY A 170 14.29 13.68 7.68
N LEU A 171 13.42 12.79 7.21
CA LEU A 171 11.96 12.98 7.22
C LEU A 171 11.27 12.08 8.25
N HIS A 172 10.30 12.62 8.98
CA HIS A 172 9.41 11.83 9.83
C HIS A 172 8.54 10.89 8.98
N SER A 173 8.68 9.59 9.21
CA SER A 173 7.98 8.56 8.44
C SER A 173 7.67 7.33 9.29
N LEU A 174 6.72 6.53 8.80
CA LEU A 174 6.55 5.14 9.19
C LEU A 174 7.27 4.26 8.17
N ASN A 175 8.11 3.35 8.64
CA ASN A 175 8.65 2.27 7.83
C ASN A 175 7.60 1.15 7.75
N CYS A 176 7.22 0.74 6.54
CA CYS A 176 6.19 -0.26 6.32
C CYS A 176 6.81 -1.45 5.59
N LEU A 177 6.84 -2.61 6.25
CA LEU A 177 7.29 -3.86 5.65
C LEU A 177 6.11 -4.53 4.96
N MET A 178 6.27 -4.88 3.69
CA MET A 178 5.22 -5.58 2.95
C MET A 178 5.79 -6.76 2.19
N VAL A 179 4.93 -7.75 1.95
CA VAL A 179 5.23 -8.88 1.07
C VAL A 179 4.15 -9.00 0.02
N CYS A 180 4.52 -9.19 -1.24
CA CYS A 180 3.56 -9.39 -2.32
C CYS A 180 3.83 -10.62 -3.18
N ASP A 181 2.78 -11.13 -3.84
CA ASP A 181 2.87 -12.14 -4.90
C ASP A 181 3.35 -11.52 -6.23
N ALA A 182 3.50 -12.35 -7.27
CA ALA A 182 3.94 -11.93 -8.61
C ALA A 182 2.98 -10.92 -9.30
N ARG A 183 1.74 -10.79 -8.83
CA ARG A 183 0.72 -9.87 -9.34
C ARG A 183 0.61 -8.60 -8.48
N GLY A 184 1.41 -8.49 -7.41
CA GLY A 184 1.36 -7.38 -6.48
C GLY A 184 0.24 -7.46 -5.45
N VAL A 185 -0.38 -8.63 -5.24
CA VAL A 185 -1.31 -8.87 -4.12
C VAL A 185 -0.48 -8.95 -2.83
N LEU A 186 -0.85 -8.16 -1.83
CA LEU A 186 -0.15 -8.14 -0.55
C LEU A 186 -0.47 -9.40 0.26
N LEU A 187 0.54 -10.19 0.60
CA LEU A 187 0.45 -11.38 1.44
C LEU A 187 0.66 -11.04 2.92
N SER A 188 1.45 -10.00 3.20
CA SER A 188 1.69 -9.45 4.53
C SER A 188 1.92 -7.95 4.45
N ALA A 189 1.50 -7.20 5.48
CA ALA A 189 1.72 -5.76 5.59
C ALA A 189 1.81 -5.34 7.06
N GLU A 190 2.98 -4.86 7.49
CA GLU A 190 3.21 -4.27 8.80
C GLU A 190 3.55 -2.78 8.64
N THR A 191 2.64 -1.91 9.08
CA THR A 191 2.64 -0.48 8.71
C THR A 191 3.00 0.47 9.85
N HIS A 192 3.54 -0.05 10.95
CA HIS A 192 3.64 0.66 12.23
C HIS A 192 5.07 0.94 12.69
N TRP A 193 6.09 0.53 11.93
CA TRP A 193 7.47 0.66 12.39
C TRP A 193 7.94 2.12 12.32
N PRO A 194 8.66 2.61 13.34
CA PRO A 194 9.24 3.95 13.30
C PRO A 194 10.24 4.11 12.14
N GLY A 195 10.23 5.25 11.47
CA GLY A 195 11.07 5.53 10.31
C GLY A 195 12.58 5.52 10.57
N SER A 196 13.01 5.60 11.83
CA SER A 196 14.44 5.47 12.18
C SER A 196 14.94 4.02 12.21
N LEU A 197 14.04 3.03 12.18
CA LEU A 197 14.44 1.63 12.18
C LEU A 197 14.91 1.18 10.79
N PRO A 198 16.12 0.59 10.68
CA PRO A 198 16.58 -0.03 9.45
C PRO A 198 15.69 -1.19 9.01
N ASP A 199 15.61 -1.42 7.70
CA ASP A 199 14.74 -2.43 7.09
C ASP A 199 15.03 -3.85 7.61
N CYS A 200 16.31 -4.17 7.80
CA CYS A 200 16.74 -5.43 8.41
C CYS A 200 16.21 -5.65 9.83
N ALA A 201 16.20 -4.59 10.65
CA ALA A 201 15.71 -4.62 12.01
C ALA A 201 14.18 -4.70 12.06
N VAL A 202 13.51 -4.07 11.08
CA VAL A 202 12.07 -4.20 10.87
C VAL A 202 11.72 -5.65 10.54
N LEU A 203 12.37 -6.26 9.54
CA LEU A 203 12.12 -7.65 9.17
C LEU A 203 12.41 -8.62 10.32
N GLN A 204 13.51 -8.45 11.05
CA GLN A 204 13.85 -9.31 12.19
C GLN A 204 12.80 -9.30 13.30
N ARG A 205 12.07 -8.19 13.47
CA ARG A 205 11.03 -8.04 14.51
C ARG A 205 9.63 -8.35 13.99
N ALA A 206 9.46 -8.44 12.68
CA ALA A 206 8.18 -8.73 12.04
C ALA A 206 7.66 -10.11 12.43
N ALA A 207 6.34 -10.23 12.56
CA ALA A 207 5.70 -11.51 12.86
C ALA A 207 5.98 -12.55 11.77
N LEU A 208 6.15 -12.09 10.53
CA LEU A 208 6.48 -12.91 9.37
C LEU A 208 7.82 -13.65 9.55
N ALA A 209 8.86 -12.99 10.07
CA ALA A 209 10.16 -13.64 10.25
C ALA A 209 10.06 -14.85 11.18
N SER A 210 9.30 -14.72 12.27
CA SER A 210 9.05 -15.84 13.19
C SER A 210 8.30 -17.00 12.52
N GLN A 211 7.38 -16.72 11.60
CA GLN A 211 6.65 -17.77 10.86
C GLN A 211 7.58 -18.57 9.94
N PHE A 212 8.49 -17.89 9.23
CA PHE A 212 9.46 -18.53 8.34
C PHE A 212 10.57 -19.27 9.10
N GLU A 213 11.04 -18.73 10.22
CA GLU A 213 12.02 -19.40 11.09
C GLU A 213 11.47 -20.68 11.73
N ASN A 214 10.18 -20.68 12.10
CA ASN A 214 9.49 -21.86 12.63
C ASN A 214 9.04 -22.85 11.53
N ALA A 215 9.57 -22.70 10.32
CA ALA A 215 9.51 -23.63 9.22
C ALA A 215 8.13 -23.81 8.54
N LEU A 216 7.30 -22.75 8.49
CA LEU A 216 6.00 -22.79 7.81
C LEU A 216 6.13 -23.10 6.29
N HIS A 217 7.30 -22.88 5.68
CA HIS A 217 7.54 -23.13 4.25
C HIS A 217 8.97 -23.59 3.97
N LYS A 218 9.34 -24.82 4.38
CA LYS A 218 10.70 -25.36 4.21
C LYS A 218 11.22 -25.40 2.77
N ASP A 219 10.31 -25.43 1.79
CA ASP A 219 10.65 -25.62 0.38
C ASP A 219 10.52 -24.33 -0.44
N GLY A 220 10.86 -23.17 0.12
CA GLY A 220 10.90 -21.92 -0.61
C GLY A 220 11.43 -20.74 0.20
N TRP A 221 11.55 -19.59 -0.45
CA TRP A 221 12.13 -18.39 0.15
C TRP A 221 11.40 -17.12 -0.28
N LEU A 222 11.50 -16.10 0.55
CA LEU A 222 11.21 -14.73 0.14
C LEU A 222 12.41 -14.15 -0.63
N LEU A 223 12.16 -13.17 -1.49
CA LEU A 223 13.21 -12.33 -2.06
C LEU A 223 13.22 -10.95 -1.40
N GLY A 224 14.35 -10.57 -0.81
CA GLY A 224 14.61 -9.23 -0.31
C GLY A 224 15.69 -8.52 -1.13
N ASP A 225 15.77 -7.20 -1.01
CA ASP A 225 16.87 -6.42 -1.58
C ASP A 225 18.16 -6.54 -0.73
N SER A 226 19.15 -5.70 -1.01
CA SER A 226 20.41 -5.64 -0.27
C SER A 226 20.29 -5.03 1.13
N SER A 227 19.14 -4.46 1.51
CA SER A 227 18.90 -3.91 2.84
C SER A 227 18.67 -5.00 3.90
N PHE A 228 18.47 -6.25 3.47
CA PHE A 228 18.23 -7.41 4.35
C PHE A 228 19.43 -8.34 4.41
N PHE A 229 19.52 -9.10 5.51
CA PHE A 229 20.53 -10.15 5.64
C PHE A 229 20.04 -11.44 4.99
N LEU A 230 20.92 -12.13 4.26
CA LEU A 230 20.65 -13.47 3.75
C LEU A 230 20.23 -14.43 4.89
N ARG A 231 19.18 -15.22 4.66
CA ARG A 231 18.70 -16.29 5.56
C ARG A 231 18.37 -17.54 4.74
N THR A 232 18.22 -18.68 5.41
CA THR A 232 17.77 -19.92 4.76
C THR A 232 16.42 -19.79 4.06
N TRP A 233 15.59 -18.85 4.52
CA TRP A 233 14.26 -18.53 3.97
C TRP A 233 14.19 -17.17 3.25
N LEU A 234 15.30 -16.43 3.12
CA LEU A 234 15.35 -15.12 2.48
C LEU A 234 16.57 -15.00 1.56
N MET A 235 16.33 -14.88 0.27
CA MET A 235 17.37 -14.69 -0.74
C MET A 235 17.56 -13.22 -1.07
N THR A 236 18.83 -12.78 -1.07
CA THR A 236 19.25 -11.41 -1.38
C THR A 236 20.19 -11.41 -2.58
N PRO A 237 20.31 -10.29 -3.32
CA PRO A 237 21.20 -10.23 -4.49
C PRO A 237 22.66 -10.40 -4.07
N LEU A 238 23.50 -10.86 -5.00
CA LEU A 238 24.94 -10.88 -4.83
C LEU A 238 25.50 -9.48 -5.05
N HIS A 239 26.35 -9.01 -4.14
CA HIS A 239 26.93 -7.67 -4.26
C HIS A 239 27.93 -7.58 -5.43
N ILE A 240 28.80 -8.59 -5.57
CA ILE A 240 29.82 -8.64 -6.61
C ILE A 240 29.62 -9.94 -7.40
N PRO A 241 28.79 -9.95 -8.45
CA PRO A 241 28.71 -11.10 -9.34
C PRO A 241 29.99 -11.18 -10.18
N GLU A 242 30.69 -12.30 -10.11
CA GLU A 242 31.94 -12.59 -10.83
C GLU A 242 31.74 -13.65 -11.92
N THR A 243 30.76 -14.55 -11.76
CA THR A 243 30.51 -15.64 -12.72
C THR A 243 29.25 -15.40 -13.57
N PRO A 244 29.16 -15.97 -14.80
CA PRO A 244 27.95 -15.87 -15.61
C PRO A 244 26.68 -16.39 -14.92
N ALA A 245 26.82 -17.34 -13.98
CA ALA A 245 25.71 -17.86 -13.19
C ALA A 245 25.22 -16.82 -12.18
N GLU A 246 26.13 -16.13 -11.50
CA GLU A 246 25.83 -15.06 -10.55
C GLU A 246 25.18 -13.86 -11.23
N TYR A 247 25.63 -13.49 -12.43
CA TYR A 247 24.96 -12.47 -13.23
C TYR A 247 23.53 -12.88 -13.59
N ARG A 248 23.31 -14.12 -14.04
CA ARG A 248 21.98 -14.64 -14.36
C ARG A 248 21.06 -14.66 -13.13
N TYR A 249 21.58 -15.05 -11.97
CA TYR A 249 20.87 -14.98 -10.69
C TYR A 249 20.47 -13.56 -10.33
N ASN A 250 21.40 -12.60 -10.36
CA ASN A 250 21.09 -11.21 -10.04
C ASN A 250 20.09 -10.59 -11.02
N MET A 251 20.17 -10.94 -12.31
CA MET A 251 19.17 -10.51 -13.31
C MET A 251 17.77 -11.04 -12.98
N ALA A 252 17.65 -12.34 -12.69
CA ALA A 252 16.38 -12.95 -12.30
C ALA A 252 15.86 -12.39 -10.97
N HIS A 253 16.76 -12.18 -9.99
CA HIS A 253 16.45 -11.63 -8.68
C HIS A 253 15.89 -10.22 -8.82
N SER A 254 16.62 -9.32 -9.47
CA SER A 254 16.20 -7.93 -9.67
C SER A 254 14.88 -7.82 -10.45
N ALA A 255 14.71 -8.63 -11.51
CA ALA A 255 13.46 -8.64 -12.28
C ALA A 255 12.27 -9.12 -11.45
N THR A 256 12.46 -10.13 -10.60
CA THR A 256 11.43 -10.64 -9.68
C THR A 256 11.13 -9.62 -8.58
N HIS A 257 12.17 -9.06 -7.97
CA HIS A 257 12.05 -8.10 -6.87
C HIS A 257 11.32 -6.82 -7.31
N ASN A 258 11.51 -6.34 -8.55
CA ASN A 258 10.85 -5.14 -9.08
C ASN A 258 9.30 -5.15 -8.95
N VAL A 259 8.67 -6.31 -8.80
CA VAL A 259 7.21 -6.42 -8.55
C VAL A 259 6.79 -5.62 -7.31
N ILE A 260 7.57 -5.67 -6.22
CA ILE A 260 7.18 -4.96 -4.99
C ILE A 260 7.31 -3.45 -5.12
N GLU A 261 8.35 -2.96 -5.78
CA GLU A 261 8.49 -1.54 -6.08
C GLU A 261 7.33 -1.02 -6.93
N ARG A 262 6.94 -1.80 -7.95
CA ARG A 262 5.76 -1.48 -8.79
C ARG A 262 4.49 -1.49 -7.97
N THR A 263 4.37 -2.40 -7.02
CA THR A 263 3.24 -2.49 -6.09
C THR A 263 3.18 -1.24 -5.21
N PHE A 264 4.29 -0.80 -4.62
CA PHE A 264 4.36 0.46 -3.87
C PHE A 264 3.99 1.67 -4.71
N ARG A 265 4.52 1.76 -5.93
CA ARG A 265 4.17 2.82 -6.89
C ARG A 265 2.67 2.82 -7.18
N THR A 266 2.07 1.65 -7.37
CA THR A 266 0.63 1.49 -7.62
C THR A 266 -0.22 1.92 -6.42
N ILE A 267 0.15 1.50 -5.21
CA ILE A 267 -0.55 1.86 -3.96
C ILE A 267 -0.50 3.37 -3.75
N ARG A 268 0.68 4.00 -3.82
CA ARG A 268 0.84 5.45 -3.72
C ARG A 268 0.12 6.18 -4.85
N SER A 269 0.08 5.58 -6.03
CA SER A 269 -0.60 6.15 -7.19
C SER A 269 -2.12 6.20 -7.02
N ARG A 270 -2.68 5.15 -6.45
CA ARG A 270 -4.11 5.03 -6.18
C ARG A 270 -4.51 5.85 -4.96
N PHE A 271 -3.72 5.78 -3.89
CA PHE A 271 -3.98 6.41 -2.60
C PHE A 271 -3.01 7.54 -2.35
N ARG A 272 -3.32 8.71 -2.91
CA ARG A 272 -2.46 9.89 -2.84
C ARG A 272 -2.24 10.41 -1.43
N CYS A 273 -3.02 9.99 -0.44
CA CYS A 273 -2.73 10.31 0.96
C CYS A 273 -1.40 9.70 1.45
N LEU A 274 -0.86 8.69 0.75
CA LEU A 274 0.42 8.04 1.04
C LEU A 274 1.59 8.62 0.21
N ASP A 275 1.28 9.50 -0.75
CA ASP A 275 2.25 10.10 -1.66
C ASP A 275 2.88 11.34 -1.04
N GLY A 276 4.11 11.21 -0.55
CA GLY A 276 4.85 12.27 0.14
C GLY A 276 5.07 13.54 -0.70
N SER A 277 4.94 13.46 -2.03
CA SER A 277 5.10 14.62 -2.92
C SER A 277 3.96 15.63 -2.80
N LYS A 278 2.78 15.20 -2.37
CA LYS A 278 1.57 16.04 -2.25
C LYS A 278 1.25 16.47 -0.83
N GLY A 279 2.01 15.96 0.15
CA GLY A 279 1.86 16.28 1.57
C GLY A 279 2.21 15.12 2.48
N THR A 280 2.12 15.34 3.78
CA THR A 280 2.33 14.31 4.80
C THR A 280 1.03 14.00 5.53
N LEU A 281 0.88 12.76 6.04
CA LEU A 281 -0.27 12.38 6.84
C LEU A 281 -0.32 13.20 8.13
N GLN A 282 -1.34 14.05 8.27
CA GLN A 282 -1.51 14.97 9.41
C GLN A 282 -2.12 14.31 10.66
N TYR A 283 -1.76 13.06 10.95
CA TYR A 283 -2.29 12.28 12.07
C TYR A 283 -1.18 11.76 12.97
N SER A 284 -1.55 11.21 14.13
CA SER A 284 -0.61 10.47 14.97
C SER A 284 -0.01 9.27 14.20
N PRO A 285 1.17 8.77 14.60
CA PRO A 285 1.76 7.58 14.01
C PRO A 285 0.79 6.38 13.97
N GLU A 286 0.09 6.13 15.08
CA GLU A 286 -0.89 5.04 15.18
C GLU A 286 -2.03 5.17 14.14
N LYS A 287 -2.62 6.37 14.03
CA LYS A 287 -3.70 6.60 13.06
C LYS A 287 -3.18 6.58 11.62
N SER A 288 -1.95 7.02 11.39
CA SER A 288 -1.30 6.95 10.09
C SER A 288 -1.06 5.50 9.67
N SER A 289 -0.59 4.65 10.60
CA SER A 289 -0.46 3.20 10.38
C SER A 289 -1.79 2.56 9.96
N HIS A 290 -2.88 2.86 10.68
CA HIS A 290 -4.21 2.35 10.31
C HIS A 290 -4.67 2.83 8.93
N ILE A 291 -4.40 4.08 8.54
CA ILE A 291 -4.70 4.59 7.20
C ILE A 291 -3.91 3.82 6.13
N ILE A 292 -2.61 3.60 6.36
CA ILE A 292 -1.75 2.85 5.43
C ILE A 292 -2.29 1.42 5.28
N LEU A 293 -2.58 0.73 6.38
CA LEU A 293 -3.13 -0.63 6.34
C LEU A 293 -4.50 -0.69 5.65
N ALA A 294 -5.37 0.28 5.88
CA ALA A 294 -6.65 0.37 5.17
C ALA A 294 -6.46 0.54 3.65
N CYS A 295 -5.46 1.32 3.21
CA CYS A 295 -5.08 1.43 1.80
C CYS A 295 -4.54 0.10 1.24
N CYS A 296 -3.73 -0.64 2.00
CA CYS A 296 -3.28 -1.99 1.63
C CYS A 296 -4.45 -2.96 1.44
N VAL A 297 -5.45 -2.93 2.34
CA VAL A 297 -6.67 -3.74 2.22
C VAL A 297 -7.45 -3.36 0.95
N LEU A 298 -7.67 -2.07 0.73
CA LEU A 298 -8.35 -1.59 -0.48
C LEU A 298 -7.61 -1.95 -1.77
N HIS A 299 -6.26 -1.95 -1.75
CA HIS A 299 -5.45 -2.40 -2.88
C HIS A 299 -5.75 -3.86 -3.23
N ASN A 300 -5.68 -4.77 -2.26
CA ASN A 300 -5.98 -6.19 -2.52
C ASN A 300 -7.42 -6.41 -2.99
N ILE A 301 -8.42 -5.79 -2.34
CA ILE A 301 -9.82 -5.87 -2.77
C ILE A 301 -9.96 -5.36 -4.21
N SER A 302 -9.22 -4.31 -4.59
CA SER A 302 -9.27 -3.77 -5.95
C SER A 302 -8.69 -4.72 -7.00
N LEU A 303 -7.62 -5.45 -6.68
CA LEU A 303 -7.08 -6.50 -7.55
C LEU A 303 -8.07 -7.67 -7.70
N GLU A 304 -8.73 -8.10 -6.61
CA GLU A 304 -9.79 -9.13 -6.66
C GLU A 304 -10.96 -8.74 -7.59
N HIS A 305 -11.21 -7.44 -7.76
CA HIS A 305 -12.25 -6.90 -8.64
C HIS A 305 -11.76 -6.54 -10.04
N GLY A 306 -10.52 -6.92 -10.40
CA GLY A 306 -9.90 -6.64 -11.69
C GLY A 306 -9.69 -5.15 -11.96
N LEU A 307 -9.47 -4.34 -10.91
CA LEU A 307 -9.18 -2.91 -11.00
C LEU A 307 -7.67 -2.66 -10.97
N ASP A 308 -6.96 -3.38 -11.83
CA ASP A 308 -5.51 -3.34 -11.87
C ASP A 308 -5.05 -2.07 -12.59
N VAL A 309 -4.19 -1.29 -11.92
CA VAL A 309 -3.72 0.02 -12.42
C VAL A 309 -2.53 -0.13 -13.38
N TRP A 310 -2.21 -1.35 -13.83
CA TRP A 310 -1.11 -1.63 -14.78
C TRP A 310 -1.24 -0.90 -16.13
N SER A 311 -2.32 -0.16 -16.36
CA SER A 311 -2.68 0.47 -17.64
C SER A 311 -2.29 1.95 -17.79
N SER A 312 -1.51 2.55 -16.90
CA SER A 312 -1.03 3.94 -17.10
C SER A 312 0.47 3.95 -17.41
N PRO A 313 0.91 4.44 -18.60
CA PRO A 313 2.32 4.57 -18.90
C PRO A 313 2.94 5.57 -17.92
N ALA A 314 3.90 5.11 -17.12
CA ALA A 314 4.63 5.99 -16.21
C ALA A 314 5.46 6.99 -17.03
N THR A 315 4.94 8.21 -17.21
CA THR A 315 5.79 9.39 -17.47
C THR A 315 6.23 9.92 -16.12
N GLY A 316 7.40 9.47 -15.67
CA GLY A 316 8.03 9.93 -14.45
C GLY A 316 9.38 9.26 -14.32
N HIS A 317 10.43 10.07 -14.15
CA HIS A 317 11.81 9.63 -13.99
C HIS A 317 11.90 8.50 -12.97
N VAL A 318 12.64 7.46 -13.32
CA VAL A 318 13.17 6.48 -12.37
C VAL A 318 14.10 7.28 -11.46
N GLU A 319 13.60 7.70 -10.30
CA GLU A 319 14.49 7.99 -9.19
C GLU A 319 15.15 6.66 -8.85
N GLN A 320 16.38 6.49 -9.32
CA GLN A 320 17.28 5.49 -8.77
C GLN A 320 17.42 5.84 -7.28
N PRO A 321 17.14 4.91 -6.36
CA PRO A 321 17.59 5.08 -4.99
C PRO A 321 19.12 5.05 -5.04
N GLU A 322 19.76 6.22 -5.01
CA GLU A 322 21.14 6.32 -4.53
C GLU A 322 21.09 6.09 -3.02
N GLU A 323 20.96 4.83 -2.62
CA GLU A 323 21.12 4.42 -1.25
C GLU A 323 22.44 3.62 -1.17
N GLU A 324 23.47 4.27 -0.63
CA GLU A 324 24.66 3.57 -0.12
C GLU A 324 24.19 2.70 1.06
N TYR A 325 23.81 1.46 0.79
CA TYR A 325 23.51 0.49 1.83
C TYR A 325 24.81 0.15 2.56
N GLU A 326 24.85 0.36 3.87
CA GLU A 326 25.89 -0.23 4.71
C GLU A 326 25.85 -1.75 4.55
N GLN A 327 27.04 -2.29 4.26
CA GLN A 327 27.28 -3.67 3.91
C GLN A 327 26.76 -4.61 4.99
N MET A 328 25.83 -5.47 4.62
CA MET A 328 25.36 -6.53 5.49
C MET A 328 25.71 -7.89 4.90
N GLU A 329 26.94 -8.34 5.14
CA GLU A 329 27.29 -9.74 4.90
C GLU A 329 26.66 -10.59 6.01
N SER A 330 25.79 -11.53 5.62
CA SER A 330 25.25 -12.50 6.55
C SER A 330 26.35 -13.50 6.95
N MET A 331 26.51 -13.72 8.25
CA MET A 331 27.38 -14.79 8.78
C MET A 331 26.71 -16.18 8.76
N ASP A 332 25.51 -16.29 8.20
CA ASP A 332 24.76 -17.55 8.11
C ASP A 332 25.35 -18.46 7.01
N SER A 333 26.23 -19.38 7.43
CA SER A 333 26.91 -20.31 6.54
C SER A 333 25.95 -21.25 5.81
N GLU A 334 24.81 -21.59 6.43
CA GLU A 334 23.81 -22.46 5.83
C GLU A 334 23.04 -21.72 4.73
N ALA A 335 22.64 -20.47 4.98
CA ALA A 335 22.00 -19.63 3.97
C ALA A 335 22.92 -19.40 2.75
N CYS A 336 24.21 -19.16 2.99
CA CYS A 336 25.21 -19.05 1.93
C CYS A 336 25.31 -20.34 1.10
N ARG A 337 25.29 -21.51 1.76
CA ARG A 337 25.31 -22.82 1.10
C ARG A 337 24.08 -23.02 0.21
N ILE A 338 22.88 -22.70 0.70
CA ILE A 338 21.62 -22.81 -0.05
C ILE A 338 21.66 -21.93 -1.30
N ARG A 339 22.09 -20.66 -1.18
CA ARG A 339 22.21 -19.77 -2.33
C ARG A 339 23.26 -20.27 -3.33
N GLN A 340 24.38 -20.81 -2.86
CA GLN A 340 25.40 -21.38 -3.74
C GLN A 340 24.91 -22.61 -4.49
N GLU A 341 24.15 -23.49 -3.82
CA GLU A 341 23.52 -24.64 -4.46
C GLU A 341 22.54 -24.19 -5.56
N LEU A 342 21.69 -23.20 -5.26
CA LEU A 342 20.77 -22.60 -6.24
C LEU A 342 21.51 -22.06 -7.49
N LEU A 343 22.63 -21.38 -7.30
CA LEU A 343 23.47 -20.88 -8.41
C LEU A 343 23.98 -22.02 -9.28
N LEU A 344 24.45 -23.11 -8.65
CA LEU A 344 25.01 -24.27 -9.34
C LEU A 344 23.96 -25.11 -10.06
N THR A 345 22.78 -25.28 -9.47
CA THR A 345 21.74 -26.16 -10.02
C THR A 345 20.88 -25.49 -11.07
N HIS A 346 20.66 -24.17 -10.95
CA HIS A 346 19.64 -23.47 -11.74
C HIS A 346 20.18 -22.39 -12.68
N PHE A 347 21.24 -21.68 -12.27
CA PHE A 347 21.76 -20.52 -13.01
C PHE A 347 23.06 -20.80 -13.76
N SER A 348 23.61 -22.01 -13.65
CA SER A 348 24.89 -22.41 -14.28
C SER A 348 24.87 -22.46 -15.80
#